data_AF-A0A329XCE2-F1
#
_entry.id   AF-A0A329XCE2-F1
#
_cell.length_a   1.000
_cell.length_b   1.000
_cell.length_c   1.000
_cell.angle_alpha   90.00
_cell.angle_beta   90.00
_cell.angle_gamma   90.00
#
_symmetry.space_group_name_H-M   'P 1'
#
loop_
_entity.id
_entity.type
_entity.pdbx_description
1 polymer ?
#
loop_
_entity_poly.entity_id
_entity_poly.type
_entity_poly.pdbx_seq_one_letter_code
_entity_poly.pdbx_strand_id
1 'polypeptide(L)'
;MMTDKEISSVDSLKASFKSGVPPAPEAFFHLIDEAYKAYEIIDGGKGDGPAAGLKRDDKGKLALNTHLSGGLNLEQGALALSLKPEGGFSFDGGRRLKLDADRQVQFADFFSLSRWERMEITQLLGFKRAMMARMVSPSPKANEHFGTSVSLNAAGDCLAVGMDNKVCVYTGRKGEWNINAPTVFEDDQDQSRRSLWDVSLNAVGDCLAVGYLIDVIPKVKACVYTRTNGVWDTKNPIVFPLEDQRGYSGGHNVSLSATGDCLAVAGDSWSYIYTRTNGIWDTENPFKLMSSFIKVCLSASGNCLAGYCVDYSHDPINVVYVYTRTNGIWDKENPIKFMAAKDRSSSFNRIFSLNAEGDRLAVGVDYDVPTKGKVYLYTRTNGIWDTESPIKFSAPASDVTYFGSAIKLNDVGNRLVVGAASRVYVYTCLNNKWNMETPIEILDPSGSSGNSDNLNGFGKAVSLNRWETSLAVSAVSAEVGSVSEAGAVYVFENVK
;
A
#
# COMPACT_ATOMS: atom_id res chain seq x y z
N MET A 1 23.91 -9.17 41.20
CA MET A 1 24.47 -8.63 39.94
C MET A 1 24.94 -9.83 39.13
N MET A 2 24.46 -9.92 37.89
CA MET A 2 24.53 -11.03 36.91
C MET A 2 23.84 -12.35 37.29
N THR A 3 22.60 -12.53 36.82
CA THR A 3 21.94 -13.82 36.63
C THR A 3 21.63 -13.99 35.14
N ASP A 4 22.64 -14.37 34.38
CA ASP A 4 22.49 -15.01 33.07
C ASP A 4 22.65 -16.50 33.27
N LYS A 5 21.59 -17.28 33.09
CA LYS A 5 21.73 -18.73 32.89
C LYS A 5 20.60 -19.32 32.05
N GLU A 6 20.43 -18.76 30.86
CA GLU A 6 20.11 -19.52 29.65
C GLU A 6 21.22 -19.33 28.60
N ILE A 7 22.47 -19.34 29.06
CA ILE A 7 23.61 -19.57 28.16
C ILE A 7 23.70 -21.07 27.96
N SER A 8 23.58 -21.50 26.71
CA SER A 8 23.45 -22.90 26.29
C SER A 8 24.38 -23.86 27.07
N SER A 9 23.82 -24.96 27.56
CA SER A 9 24.55 -26.03 28.26
C SER A 9 25.75 -26.55 27.46
N VAL A 10 25.68 -26.45 26.13
CA VAL A 10 26.71 -26.88 25.18
C VAL A 10 27.94 -25.98 25.20
N ASP A 11 27.80 -24.66 25.31
CA ASP A 11 28.95 -23.74 25.31
C ASP A 11 29.72 -23.81 26.64
N SER A 12 29.01 -24.07 27.74
CA SER A 12 29.63 -24.32 29.06
C SER A 12 30.42 -25.63 29.09
N LEU A 13 29.94 -26.69 28.43
CA LEU A 13 30.65 -27.95 28.25
C LEU A 13 31.90 -27.78 27.37
N LYS A 14 31.78 -27.07 26.23
CA LYS A 14 32.92 -26.76 25.34
C LYS A 14 34.02 -25.98 26.07
N ALA A 15 33.64 -25.02 26.91
CA ALA A 15 34.59 -24.25 27.71
C ALA A 15 35.33 -25.14 28.73
N SER A 16 34.63 -26.08 29.37
CA SER A 16 35.21 -27.00 30.35
C SER A 16 36.21 -27.99 29.73
N PHE A 17 35.89 -28.54 28.54
CA PHE A 17 36.83 -29.37 27.81
C PHE A 17 38.06 -28.60 27.31
N LYS A 18 37.88 -27.34 26.88
CA LYS A 18 39.01 -26.47 26.48
C LYS A 18 39.91 -26.09 27.65
N SER A 19 39.38 -25.99 28.86
CA SER A 19 40.15 -25.64 30.06
C SER A 19 40.87 -26.84 30.71
N GLY A 20 40.61 -28.06 30.24
CA GLY A 20 41.19 -29.29 30.79
C GLY A 20 40.61 -29.70 32.14
N VAL A 21 39.57 -29.02 32.62
CA VAL A 21 38.87 -29.35 33.86
C VAL A 21 37.79 -30.39 33.55
N PRO A 22 37.82 -31.58 34.18
CA PRO A 22 36.78 -32.58 33.95
C PRO A 22 35.40 -32.03 34.36
N PRO A 23 34.40 -32.05 33.48
CA PRO A 23 33.07 -31.57 33.82
C PRO A 23 32.46 -32.39 34.95
N ALA A 24 31.64 -31.75 35.79
CA ALA A 24 30.90 -32.44 36.85
C ALA A 24 29.92 -33.47 36.24
N PRO A 25 29.68 -34.64 36.88
CA PRO A 25 28.76 -35.67 36.37
C PRO A 25 27.37 -35.12 35.99
N GLU A 26 26.89 -34.13 36.74
CA GLU A 26 25.62 -33.43 36.56
C GLU A 26 25.53 -32.71 35.21
N ALA A 27 26.67 -32.23 34.67
CA ALA A 27 26.74 -31.57 33.37
C ALA A 27 26.58 -32.56 32.21
N PHE A 28 26.93 -33.84 32.41
CA PHE A 28 26.74 -34.88 31.40
C PHE A 28 25.30 -35.35 31.29
N PHE A 29 24.52 -35.34 32.38
CA PHE A 29 23.11 -35.78 32.35
C PHE A 29 22.26 -34.96 31.38
N HIS A 30 22.42 -33.63 31.34
CA HIS A 30 21.70 -32.79 30.38
C HIS A 30 22.10 -33.06 28.94
N LEU A 31 23.39 -33.33 28.67
CA LEU A 31 23.87 -33.66 27.34
C LEU A 31 23.37 -35.05 26.90
N ILE A 32 23.33 -36.01 27.82
CA ILE A 32 22.79 -37.35 27.59
C ILE A 32 21.29 -37.27 27.32
N ASP A 33 20.54 -36.47 28.08
CA ASP A 33 19.09 -36.28 27.92
C ASP A 33 18.76 -35.60 26.58
N GLU A 34 19.48 -34.55 26.20
CA GLU A 34 19.32 -33.90 24.90
C GLU A 34 19.77 -34.79 23.72
N ALA A 35 20.86 -35.56 23.89
CA ALA A 35 21.29 -36.55 22.89
C ALA A 35 20.26 -37.69 22.75
N TYR A 36 19.62 -38.10 23.84
CA TYR A 36 18.58 -39.11 23.85
C TYR A 36 17.30 -38.60 23.19
N LYS A 37 16.87 -37.36 23.44
CA LYS A 37 15.76 -36.71 22.72
C LYS A 37 16.03 -36.60 21.23
N ALA A 38 17.24 -36.19 20.84
CA ALA A 38 17.63 -36.14 19.44
C ALA A 38 17.65 -37.55 18.81
N TYR A 39 18.08 -38.56 19.55
CA TYR A 39 18.03 -39.96 19.12
C TYR A 39 16.59 -40.47 18.98
N GLU A 40 15.68 -40.14 19.91
CA GLU A 40 14.26 -40.50 19.78
C GLU A 40 13.60 -39.84 18.56
N ILE A 41 13.94 -38.58 18.29
CA ILE A 41 13.43 -37.80 17.15
C ILE A 41 13.98 -38.34 15.81
N ILE A 42 15.23 -38.80 15.76
CA ILE A 42 15.89 -39.22 14.51
C ILE A 42 15.78 -40.73 14.27
N ASP A 43 15.87 -41.56 15.30
CA ASP A 43 16.03 -43.01 15.19
C ASP A 43 15.11 -43.83 16.13
N GLY A 44 14.43 -43.23 17.12
CA GLY A 44 13.74 -43.96 18.19
C GLY A 44 12.26 -44.28 17.96
N GLY A 45 11.55 -43.56 17.09
CA GLY A 45 10.13 -43.80 16.83
C GLY A 45 9.87 -44.84 15.73
N LYS A 46 9.62 -46.11 16.08
CA LYS A 46 9.16 -47.15 15.11
C LYS A 46 7.69 -47.02 14.69
N GLY A 47 7.13 -45.80 14.61
CA GLY A 47 5.71 -45.58 14.25
C GLY A 47 5.41 -44.17 13.73
N ASP A 48 4.18 -43.98 13.22
CA ASP A 48 3.67 -42.71 12.65
C ASP A 48 3.42 -41.64 13.73
N GLY A 49 4.50 -41.08 14.29
CA GLY A 49 4.46 -39.95 15.22
C GLY A 49 4.78 -38.60 14.56
N PRO A 50 4.51 -37.46 15.23
CA PRO A 50 4.76 -36.11 14.70
C PRO A 50 6.23 -35.81 14.35
N ALA A 51 7.15 -36.59 14.89
CA ALA A 51 8.60 -36.46 14.70
C ALA A 51 9.18 -37.41 13.63
N ALA A 52 8.37 -38.25 12.98
CA ALA A 52 8.81 -39.38 12.13
C ALA A 52 9.52 -39.01 10.79
N GLY A 53 9.79 -37.72 10.55
CA GLY A 53 10.27 -37.21 9.26
C GLY A 53 11.78 -37.24 9.05
N LEU A 54 12.59 -37.54 10.07
CA LEU A 54 14.05 -37.53 10.01
C LEU A 54 14.61 -38.93 10.28
N LYS A 55 15.63 -39.34 9.52
CA LYS A 55 16.40 -40.58 9.70
C LYS A 55 17.88 -40.37 9.39
N ARG A 56 18.73 -41.36 9.66
CA ARG A 56 20.09 -41.41 9.09
C ARG A 56 20.13 -42.21 7.80
N ASP A 57 20.93 -41.76 6.83
CA ASP A 57 21.26 -42.55 5.64
C ASP A 57 22.30 -43.65 5.93
N ASP A 58 22.59 -44.46 4.93
CA ASP A 58 23.59 -45.54 4.96
C ASP A 58 25.03 -45.07 5.23
N LYS A 59 25.26 -43.75 5.21
CA LYS A 59 26.54 -43.09 5.51
C LYS A 59 26.49 -42.29 6.83
N GLY A 60 25.41 -42.43 7.59
CA GLY A 60 25.23 -41.80 8.90
C GLY A 60 24.87 -40.31 8.89
N LYS A 61 24.53 -39.73 7.73
CA LYS A 61 24.09 -38.34 7.59
C LYS A 61 22.58 -38.22 7.82
N LEU A 62 22.14 -37.06 8.30
CA LEU A 62 20.73 -36.76 8.48
C LEU A 62 20.03 -36.68 7.11
N ALA A 63 18.95 -37.45 6.95
CA ALA A 63 18.15 -37.55 5.75
C ALA A 63 16.65 -37.53 6.11
N LEU A 64 15.80 -37.19 5.14
CA LEU A 64 14.35 -37.23 5.32
C LEU A 64 13.83 -38.65 5.08
N ASN A 65 12.90 -39.11 5.92
CA ASN A 65 12.26 -40.41 5.76
C ASN A 65 10.97 -40.27 4.94
N THR A 66 10.98 -40.74 3.69
CA THR A 66 9.87 -40.60 2.74
C THR A 66 8.84 -41.74 2.79
N HIS A 67 9.06 -42.75 3.64
CA HIS A 67 8.18 -43.94 3.74
C HIS A 67 7.15 -43.87 4.88
N LEU A 68 7.18 -42.82 5.70
CA LEU A 68 6.27 -42.62 6.82
C LEU A 68 5.40 -41.39 6.58
N SER A 69 4.17 -41.42 7.08
CA SER A 69 3.13 -40.42 6.80
C SER A 69 3.38 -39.06 7.49
N GLY A 70 4.32 -39.00 8.43
CA GLY A 70 4.78 -37.77 9.07
C GLY A 70 6.11 -37.29 8.48
N GLY A 71 6.10 -36.29 7.60
CA GLY A 71 7.32 -35.65 7.08
C GLY A 71 7.15 -34.93 5.74
N LEU A 72 8.17 -34.13 5.36
CA LEU A 72 8.27 -33.46 4.06
C LEU A 72 8.52 -34.48 2.95
N ASN A 73 7.48 -34.80 2.16
CA ASN A 73 7.56 -35.71 1.02
C ASN A 73 7.93 -34.94 -0.26
N LEU A 74 9.21 -35.04 -0.66
CA LEU A 74 9.78 -34.32 -1.80
C LEU A 74 9.38 -34.89 -3.16
N GLU A 75 8.92 -36.15 -3.26
CA GLU A 75 8.50 -36.73 -4.55
C GLU A 75 7.08 -36.31 -4.96
N GLN A 76 6.28 -35.80 -4.01
CA GLN A 76 4.88 -35.40 -4.26
C GLN A 76 4.64 -33.88 -4.14
N GLY A 77 5.66 -33.10 -3.78
CA GLY A 77 5.55 -31.63 -3.71
C GLY A 77 4.54 -31.08 -2.70
N ALA A 78 4.19 -31.84 -1.66
CA ALA A 78 3.12 -31.47 -0.73
C ALA A 78 3.64 -31.03 0.65
N LEU A 79 3.23 -29.81 1.06
CA LEU A 79 3.23 -29.35 2.44
C LEU A 79 1.81 -29.58 2.99
N ALA A 80 1.64 -30.47 3.96
CA ALA A 80 0.32 -30.75 4.53
C ALA A 80 -0.03 -29.75 5.65
N LEU A 81 -0.98 -28.84 5.39
CA LEU A 81 -1.66 -28.03 6.39
C LEU A 81 -3.16 -28.13 6.12
N SER A 82 -3.95 -28.66 7.06
CA SER A 82 -5.40 -28.77 6.93
C SER A 82 -6.09 -27.86 7.93
N LEU A 83 -6.91 -26.95 7.41
CA LEU A 83 -7.86 -26.16 8.20
C LEU A 83 -9.15 -25.96 7.40
N LYS A 84 -10.25 -26.60 7.83
CA LYS A 84 -11.65 -26.07 7.93
C LYS A 84 -12.70 -27.17 8.24
N PRO A 85 -13.95 -26.83 8.63
CA PRO A 85 -14.51 -27.24 9.94
C PRO A 85 -15.27 -28.57 9.97
N GLU A 86 -15.31 -29.32 8.85
CA GLU A 86 -16.15 -30.52 8.71
C GLU A 86 -15.41 -31.68 8.01
N GLY A 87 -14.10 -31.58 7.78
CA GLY A 87 -13.33 -32.63 7.07
C GLY A 87 -11.90 -32.75 7.55
N GLY A 88 -11.54 -33.92 8.08
CA GLY A 88 -10.14 -34.30 8.29
C GLY A 88 -9.83 -35.11 9.55
N PHE A 89 -10.80 -35.28 10.45
CA PHE A 89 -10.59 -36.07 11.66
C PHE A 89 -11.78 -36.96 11.99
N SER A 90 -11.51 -38.24 12.24
CA SER A 90 -12.46 -39.16 12.87
C SER A 90 -11.93 -39.55 14.25
N PHE A 91 -12.84 -39.84 15.18
CA PHE A 91 -12.47 -40.40 16.47
C PHE A 91 -12.43 -41.92 16.37
N ASP A 92 -11.34 -42.54 16.80
CA ASP A 92 -11.36 -43.98 17.00
C ASP A 92 -12.25 -44.35 18.20
N GLY A 93 -12.56 -45.64 18.36
CA GLY A 93 -13.39 -46.15 19.46
C GLY A 93 -12.82 -45.90 20.87
N GLY A 94 -11.69 -45.21 21.00
CA GLY A 94 -11.10 -44.72 22.24
C GLY A 94 -11.10 -43.19 22.39
N ARG A 95 -11.86 -42.45 21.55
CA ARG A 95 -11.95 -40.97 21.53
C ARG A 95 -10.63 -40.26 21.20
N ARG A 96 -9.73 -40.89 20.45
CA ARG A 96 -8.53 -40.23 19.91
C ARG A 96 -8.72 -39.83 18.46
N LEU A 97 -8.17 -38.68 18.10
CA LEU A 97 -8.30 -38.05 16.79
C LEU A 97 -7.39 -38.75 15.77
N LYS A 98 -7.94 -39.29 14.67
CA LYS A 98 -7.21 -39.98 13.59
C LYS A 98 -7.36 -39.22 12.26
N LEU A 99 -6.24 -39.08 11.53
CA LEU A 99 -6.17 -38.57 10.14
C LEU A 99 -6.41 -39.73 9.16
N ASP A 100 -7.25 -39.53 8.15
CA ASP A 100 -7.48 -40.53 7.10
C ASP A 100 -6.54 -40.25 5.92
N ALA A 101 -5.55 -41.12 5.72
CA ALA A 101 -4.38 -40.87 4.86
C ALA A 101 -4.65 -41.03 3.35
N ASP A 102 -5.84 -41.47 2.96
CA ASP A 102 -6.11 -41.95 1.60
C ASP A 102 -6.67 -40.89 0.64
N ARG A 103 -6.85 -39.64 1.10
CA ARG A 103 -7.29 -38.53 0.24
C ARG A 103 -6.16 -37.55 -0.04
N GLN A 104 -5.50 -37.73 -1.20
CA GLN A 104 -4.55 -36.76 -1.73
C GLN A 104 -5.29 -35.54 -2.29
N VAL A 105 -4.95 -34.36 -1.77
CA VAL A 105 -5.36 -33.05 -2.34
C VAL A 105 -4.33 -32.67 -3.41
N GLN A 106 -4.76 -32.53 -4.65
CA GLN A 106 -3.89 -32.15 -5.76
C GLN A 106 -3.67 -30.63 -5.77
N PHE A 107 -2.53 -30.16 -6.30
CA PHE A 107 -2.29 -28.72 -6.48
C PHE A 107 -3.38 -28.04 -7.32
N ALA A 108 -4.01 -28.78 -8.24
CA ALA A 108 -5.15 -28.30 -9.02
C ALA A 108 -6.40 -28.00 -8.15
N ASP A 109 -6.58 -28.74 -7.04
CA ASP A 109 -7.69 -28.53 -6.10
C ASP A 109 -7.52 -27.22 -5.30
N PHE A 110 -6.30 -26.70 -5.19
CA PHE A 110 -6.10 -25.35 -4.64
C PHE A 110 -6.70 -24.28 -5.55
N PHE A 111 -6.62 -24.45 -6.88
CA PHE A 111 -7.16 -23.48 -7.84
C PHE A 111 -8.67 -23.60 -8.05
N SER A 112 -9.29 -24.69 -7.60
CA SER A 112 -10.75 -24.83 -7.57
C SER A 112 -11.40 -24.11 -6.38
N LEU A 113 -10.61 -23.74 -5.37
CA LEU A 113 -11.04 -22.88 -4.27
C LEU A 113 -11.34 -21.46 -4.76
N SER A 114 -12.31 -20.80 -4.11
CA SER A 114 -12.56 -19.39 -4.35
C SER A 114 -11.29 -18.57 -4.08
N ARG A 115 -11.19 -17.40 -4.73
CA ARG A 115 -10.05 -16.49 -4.53
C ARG A 115 -9.88 -16.10 -3.05
N TRP A 116 -11.00 -15.94 -2.34
CA TRP A 116 -11.04 -15.65 -0.91
C TRP A 116 -10.46 -16.78 -0.05
N GLU A 117 -10.88 -18.03 -0.30
CA GLU A 117 -10.37 -19.20 0.43
C GLU A 117 -8.87 -19.42 0.20
N ARG A 118 -8.40 -19.19 -1.04
CA ARG A 118 -6.97 -19.21 -1.33
C ARG A 118 -6.21 -18.16 -0.54
N MET A 119 -6.75 -16.94 -0.41
CA MET A 119 -6.14 -15.86 0.36
C MET A 119 -6.12 -16.16 1.86
N GLU A 120 -7.19 -16.71 2.44
CA GLU A 120 -7.20 -17.14 3.84
C GLU A 120 -6.15 -18.24 4.11
N ILE A 121 -6.01 -19.20 3.20
CA ILE A 121 -4.96 -20.23 3.28
C ILE A 121 -3.58 -19.58 3.19
N THR A 122 -3.34 -18.65 2.26
CA THR A 122 -2.07 -17.92 2.15
C THR A 122 -1.74 -17.14 3.43
N GLN A 123 -2.73 -16.49 4.05
CA GLN A 123 -2.57 -15.78 5.33
C GLN A 123 -2.19 -16.74 6.46
N LEU A 124 -2.84 -17.90 6.51
CA LEU A 124 -2.63 -18.87 7.57
C LEU A 124 -1.30 -19.62 7.45
N LEU A 125 -0.87 -19.89 6.22
CA LEU A 125 0.44 -20.49 5.92
C LEU A 125 1.61 -19.52 6.14
N GLY A 126 1.35 -18.29 6.60
CA GLY A 126 2.38 -17.30 6.91
C GLY A 126 3.13 -16.80 5.67
N PHE A 127 2.55 -16.96 4.47
CA PHE A 127 3.01 -16.27 3.26
C PHE A 127 2.67 -14.78 3.44
N LYS A 128 3.57 -14.08 4.14
CA LYS A 128 3.41 -12.75 4.73
C LYS A 128 2.85 -11.70 3.76
N ARG A 129 1.52 -11.53 3.72
CA ARG A 129 0.79 -10.25 3.54
C ARG A 129 -0.58 -10.38 4.17
N ALA A 130 -0.76 -9.86 5.38
CA ALA A 130 -2.06 -9.85 6.04
C ALA A 130 -2.83 -8.59 5.61
N MET A 131 -4.01 -8.79 5.02
CA MET A 131 -4.99 -7.71 4.91
C MET A 131 -5.51 -7.46 6.32
N MET A 132 -5.26 -6.27 6.86
CA MET A 132 -5.62 -5.95 8.24
C MET A 132 -7.07 -5.50 8.39
N ALA A 133 -7.52 -4.66 7.47
CA ALA A 133 -8.77 -3.94 7.61
C ALA A 133 -9.40 -3.70 6.24
N ARG A 134 -10.73 -3.80 6.23
CA ARG A 134 -11.59 -3.33 5.16
C ARG A 134 -12.41 -2.17 5.69
N MET A 135 -12.24 -1.00 5.10
CA MET A 135 -12.97 0.21 5.45
C MET A 135 -14.05 0.45 4.40
N VAL A 136 -15.25 0.80 4.86
CA VAL A 136 -16.43 1.12 4.06
C VAL A 136 -17.13 2.30 4.71
N SER A 137 -17.87 3.09 3.94
CA SER A 137 -18.63 4.21 4.50
C SER A 137 -19.60 3.74 5.61
N PRO A 138 -19.92 4.58 6.62
CA PRO A 138 -20.84 4.20 7.71
C PRO A 138 -22.27 3.89 7.26
N SER A 139 -22.67 4.38 6.09
CA SER A 139 -24.02 4.19 5.55
C SER A 139 -23.93 4.02 4.03
N PRO A 140 -23.50 2.83 3.56
CA PRO A 140 -23.20 2.60 2.16
C PRO A 140 -24.36 2.87 1.22
N LYS A 141 -24.09 3.63 0.16
CA LYS A 141 -25.03 3.92 -0.92
C LYS A 141 -24.50 3.46 -2.27
N ALA A 142 -25.41 3.10 -3.16
CA ALA A 142 -25.02 2.67 -4.50
C ALA A 142 -24.37 3.84 -5.25
N ASN A 143 -23.25 3.56 -5.92
CA ASN A 143 -22.48 4.53 -6.71
C ASN A 143 -21.98 5.74 -5.91
N GLU A 144 -21.64 5.58 -4.63
CA GLU A 144 -21.03 6.67 -3.84
C GLU A 144 -19.51 6.75 -4.03
N HIS A 145 -18.91 5.74 -4.67
CA HIS A 145 -17.49 5.66 -5.03
C HIS A 145 -16.54 5.89 -3.85
N PHE A 146 -16.79 5.23 -2.72
CA PHE A 146 -15.89 5.28 -1.57
C PHE A 146 -14.46 4.82 -1.94
N GLY A 147 -13.46 5.66 -1.70
CA GLY A 147 -12.06 5.36 -2.03
C GLY A 147 -11.54 6.00 -3.31
N THR A 148 -12.23 7.00 -3.87
CA THR A 148 -11.76 7.77 -5.04
C THR A 148 -10.47 8.54 -4.76
N SER A 149 -10.24 8.91 -3.50
CA SER A 149 -8.99 9.49 -3.00
C SER A 149 -8.67 8.91 -1.62
N VAL A 150 -7.40 8.58 -1.36
CA VAL A 150 -6.96 8.00 -0.09
C VAL A 150 -5.64 8.62 0.37
N SER A 151 -5.53 8.90 1.66
CA SER A 151 -4.32 9.45 2.26
C SER A 151 -4.06 8.82 3.63
N LEU A 152 -2.91 8.15 3.78
CA LEU A 152 -2.38 7.69 5.06
C LEU A 152 -1.42 8.73 5.65
N ASN A 153 -1.45 8.90 6.97
CA ASN A 153 -0.40 9.62 7.67
C ASN A 153 0.91 8.80 7.73
N ALA A 154 2.00 9.42 8.18
CA ALA A 154 3.32 8.79 8.21
C ALA A 154 3.36 7.55 9.12
N ALA A 155 2.62 7.56 10.23
CA ALA A 155 2.54 6.43 11.14
C ALA A 155 1.73 5.26 10.56
N GLY A 156 0.77 5.53 9.67
CA GLY A 156 -0.14 4.52 9.13
C GLY A 156 -1.31 4.20 10.05
N ASP A 157 -1.66 5.10 10.98
CA ASP A 157 -2.74 4.94 11.96
C ASP A 157 -3.89 5.96 11.78
N CYS A 158 -3.78 6.85 10.79
CA CYS A 158 -4.83 7.76 10.37
C CYS A 158 -5.00 7.65 8.85
N LEU A 159 -6.21 7.30 8.40
CA LEU A 159 -6.56 7.19 6.98
C LEU A 159 -7.72 8.12 6.66
N ALA A 160 -7.51 9.04 5.73
CA ALA A 160 -8.58 9.81 5.10
C ALA A 160 -9.01 9.13 3.80
N VAL A 161 -10.33 9.04 3.58
CA VAL A 161 -10.93 8.44 2.41
C VAL A 161 -11.98 9.37 1.83
N GLY A 162 -11.78 9.83 0.61
CA GLY A 162 -12.74 10.61 -0.17
C GLY A 162 -13.76 9.75 -0.91
N MET A 163 -14.93 10.34 -1.15
CA MET A 163 -16.02 9.80 -1.96
C MET A 163 -16.76 10.97 -2.66
N ASP A 164 -17.87 10.69 -3.36
CA ASP A 164 -18.56 11.67 -4.22
C ASP A 164 -19.15 12.93 -3.53
N ASN A 165 -19.27 12.94 -2.20
CA ASN A 165 -19.80 14.09 -1.46
C ASN A 165 -19.33 14.18 -0.01
N LYS A 166 -18.43 13.30 0.43
CA LYS A 166 -18.02 13.19 1.82
C LYS A 166 -16.56 12.75 1.92
N VAL A 167 -16.00 12.95 3.10
CA VAL A 167 -14.75 12.32 3.51
C VAL A 167 -14.97 11.57 4.81
N CYS A 168 -14.44 10.35 4.90
CA CYS A 168 -14.36 9.60 6.14
C CYS A 168 -12.91 9.51 6.59
N VAL A 169 -12.65 9.82 7.87
CA VAL A 169 -11.36 9.62 8.52
C VAL A 169 -11.46 8.49 9.52
N TYR A 170 -10.67 7.45 9.29
CA TYR A 170 -10.51 6.31 10.17
C TYR A 170 -9.23 6.51 10.99
N THR A 171 -9.29 6.11 12.25
CA THR A 171 -8.11 6.14 13.12
C THR A 171 -7.96 4.78 13.79
N GLY A 172 -6.71 4.33 13.89
CA GLY A 172 -6.33 3.10 14.54
C GLY A 172 -5.35 3.33 15.68
N ARG A 173 -5.15 2.29 16.50
CA ARG A 173 -4.08 2.23 17.50
C ARG A 173 -3.41 0.88 17.39
N LYS A 174 -2.08 0.86 17.18
CA LYS A 174 -1.27 -0.37 17.11
C LYS A 174 -1.83 -1.43 16.12
N GLY A 175 -2.34 -0.98 14.98
CA GLY A 175 -2.89 -1.88 13.95
C GLY A 175 -4.39 -2.21 14.09
N GLU A 176 -5.02 -1.88 15.21
CA GLU A 176 -6.47 -2.01 15.37
C GLU A 176 -7.18 -0.75 14.89
N TRP A 177 -8.01 -0.88 13.86
CA TRP A 177 -8.77 0.22 13.26
C TRP A 177 -10.18 0.32 13.85
N ASN A 178 -10.60 1.52 14.24
CA ASN A 178 -12.00 1.77 14.57
C ASN A 178 -12.81 1.98 13.29
N ILE A 179 -13.18 0.88 12.64
CA ILE A 179 -13.92 0.90 11.36
C ILE A 179 -15.39 1.28 11.49
N ASN A 180 -15.98 1.16 12.69
CA ASN A 180 -17.42 1.33 12.90
C ASN A 180 -17.82 2.78 13.20
N ALA A 181 -16.87 3.64 13.56
CA ALA A 181 -17.14 5.03 13.93
C ALA A 181 -16.07 5.98 13.36
N PRO A 182 -15.97 6.11 12.02
CA PRO A 182 -15.11 7.13 11.43
C PRO A 182 -15.64 8.53 11.71
N THR A 183 -14.75 9.51 11.68
CA THR A 183 -15.16 10.92 11.61
C THR A 183 -15.59 11.22 10.18
N VAL A 184 -16.76 11.81 10.00
CA VAL A 184 -17.31 12.13 8.68
C VAL A 184 -17.31 13.66 8.48
N PHE A 185 -16.88 14.07 7.29
CA PHE A 185 -16.85 15.45 6.82
C PHE A 185 -17.79 15.57 5.63
N GLU A 186 -18.70 16.53 5.70
CA GLU A 186 -19.75 16.78 4.70
C GLU A 186 -19.86 18.29 4.50
N ASP A 187 -20.32 18.75 3.33
CA ASP A 187 -20.63 20.17 3.11
C ASP A 187 -22.09 20.42 3.47
N ASP A 188 -22.38 21.50 4.20
CA ASP A 188 -23.73 21.83 4.72
C ASP A 188 -24.75 22.18 3.62
N GLN A 189 -24.35 22.22 2.35
CA GLN A 189 -25.20 22.62 1.24
C GLN A 189 -25.57 21.41 0.38
N ASP A 190 -26.85 21.04 0.47
CA ASP A 190 -27.59 19.97 -0.21
C ASP A 190 -27.56 20.01 -1.77
N GLN A 191 -26.65 20.77 -2.37
CA GLN A 191 -26.62 21.09 -3.80
C GLN A 191 -25.42 20.50 -4.56
N SER A 192 -24.52 19.75 -3.92
CA SER A 192 -23.39 19.15 -4.65
C SER A 192 -23.86 17.98 -5.53
N ARG A 193 -24.05 18.23 -6.83
CA ARG A 193 -23.93 17.13 -7.81
C ARG A 193 -22.52 16.53 -7.70
N ARG A 194 -22.45 15.20 -7.70
CA ARG A 194 -21.26 14.31 -7.83
C ARG A 194 -19.92 15.06 -7.91
N SER A 195 -19.39 15.49 -6.77
CA SER A 195 -18.10 16.18 -6.71
C SER A 195 -17.08 15.21 -6.17
N LEU A 196 -16.00 14.91 -6.88
CA LEU A 196 -15.00 13.98 -6.33
C LEU A 196 -14.20 14.70 -5.25
N TRP A 197 -14.38 14.32 -3.97
CA TRP A 197 -13.62 14.91 -2.85
C TRP A 197 -12.22 14.32 -2.84
N ASP A 198 -11.22 15.19 -3.02
CA ASP A 198 -9.81 14.84 -2.97
C ASP A 198 -9.23 15.15 -1.58
N VAL A 199 -8.40 14.24 -1.06
CA VAL A 199 -7.91 14.31 0.33
C VAL A 199 -6.39 14.24 0.42
N SER A 200 -5.84 14.99 1.36
CA SER A 200 -4.42 14.93 1.71
C SER A 200 -4.23 15.14 3.21
N LEU A 201 -3.65 14.15 3.90
CA LEU A 201 -3.20 14.27 5.29
C LEU A 201 -1.76 14.76 5.34
N ASN A 202 -1.42 15.49 6.40
CA ASN A 202 -0.03 15.70 6.78
C ASN A 202 0.56 14.44 7.46
N ALA A 203 1.86 14.43 7.74
CA ALA A 203 2.55 13.26 8.27
C ALA A 203 2.08 12.86 9.67
N VAL A 204 1.71 13.84 10.51
CA VAL A 204 1.18 13.58 11.86
C VAL A 204 -0.25 13.01 11.78
N GLY A 205 -1.03 13.41 10.77
CA GLY A 205 -2.45 13.07 10.65
C GLY A 205 -3.36 13.96 11.50
N ASP A 206 -2.93 15.20 11.77
CA ASP A 206 -3.67 16.22 12.49
C ASP A 206 -4.16 17.38 11.61
N CYS A 207 -3.70 17.43 10.35
CA CYS A 207 -4.23 18.34 9.33
C CYS A 207 -4.75 17.52 8.16
N LEU A 208 -5.96 17.81 7.72
CA LEU A 208 -6.60 17.21 6.54
C LEU A 208 -6.97 18.31 5.57
N ALA A 209 -6.32 18.33 4.41
CA ALA A 209 -6.78 19.13 3.28
C ALA A 209 -7.82 18.36 2.49
N VAL A 210 -8.85 19.09 2.06
CA VAL A 210 -9.96 18.58 1.24
C VAL A 210 -10.20 19.55 0.10
N GLY A 211 -10.25 19.05 -1.13
CA GLY A 211 -10.62 19.81 -2.32
C GLY A 211 -11.87 19.25 -2.97
N TYR A 212 -12.84 20.10 -3.33
CA TYR A 212 -14.10 19.70 -3.96
C TYR A 212 -14.75 20.82 -4.77
N LEU A 213 -15.75 20.46 -5.59
CA LEU A 213 -16.59 21.36 -6.40
C LEU A 213 -17.82 21.83 -5.63
N ILE A 214 -18.23 23.07 -5.88
CA ILE A 214 -19.50 23.66 -5.43
C ILE A 214 -20.24 24.21 -6.65
N ASP A 215 -21.46 23.72 -6.86
CA ASP A 215 -22.52 24.27 -7.74
C ASP A 215 -22.30 24.17 -9.29
N VAL A 216 -23.32 24.57 -10.05
CA VAL A 216 -23.50 24.53 -11.51
C VAL A 216 -22.53 25.47 -12.26
N ILE A 217 -22.05 26.51 -11.57
CA ILE A 217 -20.90 27.32 -11.99
C ILE A 217 -19.74 26.82 -11.13
N PRO A 218 -18.74 26.13 -11.69
CA PRO A 218 -17.80 25.35 -10.91
C PRO A 218 -16.97 26.27 -10.01
N LYS A 219 -17.35 26.34 -8.73
CA LYS A 219 -16.53 26.95 -7.69
C LYS A 219 -15.73 25.85 -7.03
N VAL A 220 -14.43 26.06 -6.93
CA VAL A 220 -13.55 25.15 -6.22
C VAL A 220 -13.49 25.60 -4.77
N LYS A 221 -13.70 24.67 -3.84
CA LYS A 221 -13.43 24.90 -2.43
C LYS A 221 -12.30 24.00 -1.99
N ALA A 222 -11.26 24.61 -1.45
CA ALA A 222 -10.22 23.92 -0.70
C ALA A 222 -10.38 24.30 0.78
N CYS A 223 -10.29 23.30 1.64
CA CYS A 223 -10.43 23.45 3.09
C CYS A 223 -9.32 22.69 3.80
N VAL A 224 -8.86 23.21 4.93
CA VAL A 224 -8.03 22.46 5.88
C VAL A 224 -8.78 22.32 7.20
N TYR A 225 -9.01 21.08 7.58
CA TYR A 225 -9.54 20.68 8.88
C TYR A 225 -8.38 20.35 9.81
N THR A 226 -8.56 20.65 11.10
CA THR A 226 -7.53 20.40 12.11
C THR A 226 -8.04 19.46 13.19
N ARG A 227 -7.13 18.63 13.70
CA ARG A 227 -7.37 17.70 14.79
C ARG A 227 -6.60 18.16 16.01
N THR A 228 -7.31 18.45 17.10
CA THR A 228 -6.70 18.85 18.37
C THR A 228 -7.08 17.85 19.45
N ASN A 229 -6.10 17.33 20.19
CA ASN A 229 -6.31 16.34 21.25
C ASN A 229 -7.13 15.12 20.80
N GLY A 230 -6.94 14.68 19.56
CA GLY A 230 -7.62 13.52 18.99
C GLY A 230 -9.01 13.80 18.39
N VAL A 231 -9.52 15.04 18.49
CA VAL A 231 -10.85 15.44 17.96
C VAL A 231 -10.67 16.34 16.75
N TRP A 232 -11.38 16.03 15.66
CA TRP A 232 -11.43 16.87 14.46
C TRP A 232 -12.45 17.99 14.64
N ASP A 233 -12.07 19.23 14.31
CA ASP A 233 -13.04 20.31 14.13
C ASP A 233 -13.63 20.23 12.72
N THR A 234 -14.76 19.54 12.59
CA THR A 234 -15.45 19.35 11.30
C THR A 234 -16.32 20.55 10.91
N LYS A 235 -16.52 21.52 11.80
CA LYS A 235 -17.49 22.62 11.62
C LYS A 235 -16.81 23.94 11.27
N ASN A 236 -15.57 24.14 11.67
CA ASN A 236 -14.83 25.37 11.42
C ASN A 236 -13.53 25.10 10.62
N PRO A 237 -13.63 24.63 9.36
CA PRO A 237 -12.46 24.52 8.52
C PRO A 237 -11.88 25.89 8.18
N ILE A 238 -10.58 25.92 7.92
CA ILE A 238 -9.95 27.06 7.25
C ILE A 238 -10.25 26.91 5.77
N VAL A 239 -10.97 27.89 5.20
CA VAL A 239 -11.38 27.88 3.80
C VAL A 239 -10.41 28.73 2.99
N PHE A 240 -9.92 28.18 1.89
CA PHE A 240 -8.99 28.85 0.98
C PHE A 240 -9.78 29.38 -0.22
N PRO A 241 -9.92 30.70 -0.36
CA PRO A 241 -10.67 31.29 -1.45
C PRO A 241 -9.92 31.08 -2.76
N LEU A 242 -10.63 30.63 -3.78
CA LEU A 242 -10.16 30.58 -5.15
C LEU A 242 -10.97 31.61 -5.95
N GLU A 243 -10.30 32.38 -6.81
CA GLU A 243 -10.96 33.33 -7.71
C GLU A 243 -12.05 32.63 -8.54
N ASP A 244 -13.11 33.34 -8.96
CA ASP A 244 -14.27 32.78 -9.68
C ASP A 244 -13.84 32.00 -10.93
N GLN A 245 -13.93 30.65 -10.86
CA GLN A 245 -13.40 29.74 -11.88
C GLN A 245 -14.44 29.55 -12.99
N ARG A 246 -14.39 30.38 -14.04
CA ARG A 246 -15.24 30.21 -15.23
C ARG A 246 -14.62 29.19 -16.20
N GLY A 247 -14.55 27.92 -15.80
CA GLY A 247 -13.93 26.85 -16.60
C GLY A 247 -14.74 25.55 -16.58
N TYR A 248 -14.67 24.75 -17.66
CA TYR A 248 -15.26 23.41 -17.68
C TYR A 248 -14.28 22.40 -17.06
N SER A 249 -14.52 22.06 -15.79
CA SER A 249 -14.26 20.78 -15.13
C SER A 249 -12.94 20.06 -15.43
N GLY A 250 -11.94 20.24 -14.56
CA GLY A 250 -10.89 19.26 -14.27
C GLY A 250 -10.79 19.06 -12.75
N GLY A 251 -11.07 17.86 -12.25
CA GLY A 251 -11.32 17.63 -10.82
C GLY A 251 -10.30 18.23 -9.86
N HIS A 252 -10.78 18.83 -8.77
CA HIS A 252 -9.95 19.57 -7.84
C HIS A 252 -9.11 18.67 -6.96
N ASN A 253 -7.91 19.13 -6.70
CA ASN A 253 -6.91 18.34 -6.02
C ASN A 253 -6.10 19.23 -5.11
N VAL A 254 -5.83 18.67 -3.93
CA VAL A 254 -5.11 19.33 -2.87
C VAL A 254 -3.93 18.45 -2.47
N SER A 255 -2.85 19.08 -2.06
CA SER A 255 -1.70 18.37 -1.50
C SER A 255 -1.14 19.17 -0.35
N LEU A 256 -0.94 18.51 0.80
CA LEU A 256 -0.23 19.06 1.95
C LEU A 256 1.23 18.60 1.98
N SER A 257 2.10 19.45 2.53
CA SER A 257 3.42 19.02 3.03
C SER A 257 3.27 18.12 4.26
N ALA A 258 4.32 17.37 4.60
CA ALA A 258 4.33 16.50 5.78
C ALA A 258 4.15 17.28 7.09
N THR A 259 4.66 18.51 7.17
CA THR A 259 4.50 19.41 8.31
C THR A 259 3.11 20.06 8.36
N GLY A 260 2.34 20.03 7.26
CA GLY A 260 1.03 20.70 7.17
C GLY A 260 1.14 22.22 7.15
N ASP A 261 2.26 22.75 6.66
CA ASP A 261 2.55 24.19 6.55
C ASP A 261 2.53 24.72 5.10
N CYS A 262 2.36 23.85 4.13
CA CYS A 262 2.33 24.18 2.72
C CYS A 262 1.17 23.41 2.10
N LEU A 263 0.25 24.13 1.46
CA LEU A 263 -0.91 23.58 0.78
C LEU A 263 -0.85 24.00 -0.69
N ALA A 264 -0.78 23.02 -1.59
CA ALA A 264 -0.99 23.25 -3.01
C ALA A 264 -2.44 22.95 -3.37
N VAL A 265 -3.03 23.83 -4.18
CA VAL A 265 -4.42 23.72 -4.64
C VAL A 265 -4.45 23.86 -6.16
N ALA A 266 -4.91 22.81 -6.83
CA ALA A 266 -5.21 22.80 -8.26
C ALA A 266 -6.53 23.56 -8.54
N GLY A 267 -6.62 24.20 -9.69
CA GLY A 267 -7.79 25.00 -10.08
C GLY A 267 -7.78 25.34 -11.56
N ASP A 268 -8.96 25.47 -12.16
CA ASP A 268 -9.18 25.54 -13.62
C ASP A 268 -8.54 26.76 -14.29
N SER A 269 -8.48 27.90 -13.61
CA SER A 269 -7.88 29.15 -14.11
C SER A 269 -6.48 29.35 -13.57
N TRP A 270 -6.28 29.03 -12.28
CA TRP A 270 -5.02 29.23 -11.59
C TRP A 270 -4.85 28.17 -10.50
N SER A 271 -3.60 27.78 -10.27
CA SER A 271 -3.22 26.98 -9.12
C SER A 271 -2.42 27.82 -8.13
N TYR A 272 -2.58 27.50 -6.85
CA TYR A 272 -2.06 28.33 -5.76
C TYR A 272 -1.30 27.47 -4.75
N ILE A 273 -0.31 28.10 -4.12
CA ILE A 273 0.38 27.56 -2.95
C ILE A 273 0.13 28.51 -1.78
N TYR A 274 -0.45 27.98 -0.72
CA TYR A 274 -0.66 28.67 0.54
C TYR A 274 0.36 28.19 1.55
N THR A 275 0.82 29.09 2.41
CA THR A 275 1.81 28.79 3.44
C THR A 275 1.25 29.11 4.81
N ARG A 276 1.63 28.29 5.79
CA ARG A 276 1.31 28.45 7.20
C ARG A 276 2.57 28.85 7.93
N THR A 277 2.55 29.98 8.62
CA THR A 277 3.66 30.44 9.45
C THR A 277 3.16 30.64 10.88
N ASN A 278 3.86 30.08 11.86
CA ASN A 278 3.48 30.15 13.28
C ASN A 278 2.02 29.76 13.55
N GLY A 279 1.52 28.75 12.84
CA GLY A 279 0.16 28.25 13.01
C GLY A 279 -0.93 29.01 12.23
N ILE A 280 -0.59 30.10 11.53
CA ILE A 280 -1.53 30.94 10.78
C ILE A 280 -1.32 30.74 9.27
N TRP A 281 -2.39 30.48 8.53
CA TRP A 281 -2.36 30.38 7.07
C TRP A 281 -2.46 31.77 6.44
N ASP A 282 -1.59 32.06 5.47
CA ASP A 282 -1.71 33.24 4.62
C ASP A 282 -2.69 32.96 3.48
N THR A 283 -3.97 33.25 3.71
CA THR A 283 -5.05 33.08 2.72
C THR A 283 -5.20 34.28 1.79
N GLU A 284 -4.56 35.41 2.11
CA GLU A 284 -4.71 36.67 1.39
C GLU A 284 -3.63 36.85 0.31
N ASN A 285 -2.43 36.31 0.53
CA ASN A 285 -1.30 36.45 -0.38
C ASN A 285 -0.73 35.10 -0.83
N PRO A 286 -1.53 34.22 -1.47
CA PRO A 286 -1.02 32.95 -1.95
C PRO A 286 0.00 33.13 -3.08
N PHE A 287 0.93 32.18 -3.17
CA PHE A 287 1.81 32.10 -4.33
C PHE A 287 1.04 31.54 -5.53
N LYS A 288 0.80 32.40 -6.53
CA LYS A 288 0.09 32.07 -7.76
C LYS A 288 1.02 31.46 -8.81
N LEU A 289 0.76 30.21 -9.19
CA LEU A 289 1.51 29.47 -10.21
C LEU A 289 1.24 30.00 -11.62
N MET A 290 2.15 29.74 -12.56
CA MET A 290 2.02 30.21 -13.95
C MET A 290 0.98 29.42 -14.76
N SER A 291 0.75 28.16 -14.39
CA SER A 291 -0.17 27.27 -15.08
C SER A 291 -1.35 26.92 -14.18
N SER A 292 -2.50 26.72 -14.82
CA SER A 292 -3.62 26.00 -14.25
C SER A 292 -3.32 24.50 -14.28
N PHE A 293 -3.21 23.90 -13.10
CA PHE A 293 -3.03 22.46 -12.95
C PHE A 293 -4.36 21.78 -12.67
N ILE A 294 -4.52 20.60 -13.27
CA ILE A 294 -5.64 19.68 -12.99
C ILE A 294 -5.31 18.82 -11.77
N LYS A 295 -4.03 18.47 -11.58
CA LYS A 295 -3.54 17.69 -10.44
C LYS A 295 -2.21 18.27 -9.97
N VAL A 296 -2.00 18.26 -8.66
CA VAL A 296 -0.80 18.76 -7.97
C VAL A 296 -0.32 17.74 -6.93
N CYS A 297 0.98 17.71 -6.69
CA CYS A 297 1.58 16.89 -5.63
C CYS A 297 2.77 17.65 -5.04
N LEU A 298 2.73 17.90 -3.73
CA LEU A 298 3.87 18.40 -2.98
C LEU A 298 4.77 17.25 -2.53
N SER A 299 6.07 17.52 -2.48
CA SER A 299 6.99 16.70 -1.69
C SER A 299 6.68 16.84 -0.20
N ALA A 300 7.07 15.84 0.61
CA ALA A 300 6.90 15.88 2.06
C ALA A 300 7.56 17.12 2.68
N SER A 301 8.72 17.52 2.17
CA SER A 301 9.44 18.74 2.58
C SER A 301 8.72 20.05 2.26
N GLY A 302 7.69 20.03 1.40
CA GLY A 302 7.02 21.25 0.91
C GLY A 302 7.89 22.12 0.00
N ASN A 303 9.05 21.61 -0.46
CA ASN A 303 10.02 22.34 -1.26
C ASN A 303 10.04 21.95 -2.75
N CYS A 304 9.21 20.99 -3.14
CA CYS A 304 9.05 20.59 -4.54
C CYS A 304 7.56 20.40 -4.81
N LEU A 305 7.09 20.89 -5.94
CA LEU A 305 5.71 20.76 -6.41
C LEU A 305 5.73 20.20 -7.82
N ALA A 306 5.01 19.11 -8.06
CA ALA A 306 4.69 18.64 -9.39
C ALA A 306 3.24 19.00 -9.72
N GLY A 307 3.01 19.50 -10.94
CA GLY A 307 1.68 19.89 -11.43
C GLY A 307 1.44 19.35 -12.83
N TYR A 308 0.31 18.69 -13.05
CA TYR A 308 -0.13 18.17 -14.35
C TYR A 308 -1.10 19.14 -15.03
N CYS A 309 -0.84 19.44 -16.30
CA CYS A 309 -1.74 20.23 -17.15
C CYS A 309 -1.64 19.79 -18.61
N VAL A 310 -2.57 20.30 -19.43
CA VAL A 310 -2.48 20.23 -20.88
C VAL A 310 -1.84 21.53 -21.37
N ASP A 311 -0.72 21.43 -22.07
CA ASP A 311 -0.05 22.58 -22.68
C ASP A 311 -0.63 22.84 -24.08
N TYR A 312 -1.23 24.02 -24.25
CA TYR A 312 -1.88 24.48 -25.48
C TYR A 312 -1.04 25.48 -26.29
N SER A 313 0.23 25.69 -25.93
CA SER A 313 1.12 26.61 -26.68
C SER A 313 1.33 26.19 -28.14
N HIS A 314 1.11 24.90 -28.45
CA HIS A 314 1.15 24.29 -29.77
C HIS A 314 0.01 23.26 -29.86
N ASP A 315 0.19 22.14 -30.57
CA ASP A 315 -0.75 21.01 -30.48
C ASP A 315 -0.84 20.52 -29.02
N PRO A 316 -2.07 20.30 -28.48
CA PRO A 316 -2.27 19.93 -27.08
C PRO A 316 -1.43 18.73 -26.67
N ILE A 317 -0.66 18.87 -25.59
CA ILE A 317 0.15 17.80 -25.03
C ILE A 317 0.04 17.76 -23.51
N ASN A 318 -0.05 16.55 -22.95
CA ASN A 318 -0.09 16.37 -21.51
C ASN A 318 1.32 16.47 -20.93
N VAL A 319 1.49 17.36 -19.95
CA VAL A 319 2.79 17.69 -19.38
C VAL A 319 2.73 17.70 -17.86
N VAL A 320 3.89 17.47 -17.25
CA VAL A 320 4.09 17.70 -15.82
C VAL A 320 5.13 18.78 -15.65
N TYR A 321 4.81 19.83 -14.92
CA TYR A 321 5.77 20.86 -14.51
C TYR A 321 6.23 20.58 -13.08
N VAL A 322 7.53 20.77 -12.82
CA VAL A 322 8.11 20.68 -11.48
C VAL A 322 8.69 22.03 -11.08
N TYR A 323 8.16 22.57 -9.98
CA TYR A 323 8.63 23.78 -9.34
C TYR A 323 9.47 23.42 -8.12
N THR A 324 10.52 24.19 -7.88
CA THR A 324 11.36 24.06 -6.68
C THR A 324 11.25 25.30 -5.82
N ARG A 325 11.22 25.09 -4.51
CA ARG A 325 11.31 26.13 -3.49
C ARG A 325 12.68 26.10 -2.87
N THR A 326 13.37 27.24 -2.89
CA THR A 326 14.70 27.40 -2.29
C THR A 326 14.66 28.57 -1.32
N ASN A 327 15.09 28.35 -0.07
CA ASN A 327 15.09 29.37 0.99
C ASN A 327 13.73 30.09 1.14
N GLY A 328 12.64 29.33 1.04
CA GLY A 328 11.28 29.86 1.18
C GLY A 328 10.67 30.48 -0.09
N ILE A 329 11.44 30.61 -1.18
CA ILE A 329 11.01 31.25 -2.43
C ILE A 329 10.79 30.19 -3.51
N TRP A 330 9.63 30.20 -4.16
CA TRP A 330 9.33 29.34 -5.31
C TRP A 330 9.92 29.94 -6.58
N ASP A 331 10.67 29.15 -7.35
CA ASP A 331 11.15 29.54 -8.67
C ASP A 331 9.98 29.52 -9.66
N LYS A 332 9.38 30.70 -9.88
CA LYS A 332 8.26 30.85 -10.80
C LYS A 332 8.69 30.78 -12.26
N GLU A 333 9.90 31.23 -12.57
CA GLU A 333 10.33 31.55 -13.93
C GLU A 333 10.90 30.33 -14.67
N ASN A 334 11.47 29.37 -13.93
CA ASN A 334 12.18 28.24 -14.53
C ASN A 334 11.66 26.88 -14.03
N PRO A 335 10.36 26.56 -14.14
CA PRO A 335 9.88 25.22 -13.85
C PRO A 335 10.43 24.22 -14.86
N ILE A 336 10.70 23.00 -14.40
CA ILE A 336 11.15 21.92 -15.28
C ILE A 336 9.92 21.28 -15.93
N LYS A 337 9.90 21.24 -17.26
CA LYS A 337 8.83 20.66 -18.06
C LYS A 337 9.16 19.23 -18.44
N PHE A 338 8.30 18.29 -18.07
CA PHE A 338 8.39 16.88 -18.45
C PHE A 338 7.37 16.57 -19.55
N MET A 339 7.76 15.68 -20.47
CA MET A 339 6.89 15.11 -21.51
C MET A 339 7.20 13.62 -21.66
N ALA A 340 6.20 12.81 -21.99
CA ALA A 340 6.36 11.37 -22.14
C ALA A 340 7.27 11.00 -23.33
N ALA A 341 7.11 11.71 -24.45
CA ALA A 341 7.94 11.53 -25.63
C ALA A 341 8.04 12.84 -26.41
N LYS A 342 9.24 13.20 -26.89
CA LYS A 342 9.48 14.43 -27.67
C LYS A 342 8.77 14.41 -29.03
N ASP A 343 8.64 13.21 -29.60
CA ASP A 343 7.95 12.96 -30.86
C ASP A 343 6.43 12.81 -30.69
N ARG A 344 5.91 12.97 -29.47
CA ARG A 344 4.48 12.89 -29.14
C ARG A 344 3.86 11.51 -29.42
N SER A 345 4.68 10.46 -29.50
CA SER A 345 4.22 9.07 -29.67
C SER A 345 3.55 8.47 -28.42
N SER A 346 3.69 9.13 -27.28
CA SER A 346 3.07 8.76 -26.00
C SER A 346 2.69 10.02 -25.23
N SER A 347 1.70 9.91 -24.33
CA SER A 347 1.22 11.04 -23.54
C SER A 347 1.18 10.70 -22.05
N PHE A 348 1.57 11.65 -21.21
CA PHE A 348 1.36 11.49 -19.77
C PHE A 348 -0.13 11.42 -19.44
N ASN A 349 -0.45 10.67 -18.40
CA ASN A 349 -1.74 10.75 -17.74
C ASN A 349 -1.63 11.67 -16.51
N ARG A 350 -2.77 11.93 -15.87
CA ARG A 350 -2.86 12.80 -14.67
C ARG A 350 -2.39 12.15 -13.35
N ILE A 351 -1.87 10.93 -13.38
CA ILE A 351 -1.47 10.16 -12.21
C ILE A 351 0.06 10.24 -12.08
N PHE A 352 0.52 10.78 -10.96
CA PHE A 352 1.94 10.92 -10.67
C PHE A 352 2.19 10.99 -9.16
N SER A 353 3.44 10.79 -8.74
CA SER A 353 3.87 10.90 -7.34
C SER A 353 5.28 11.46 -7.27
N LEU A 354 5.51 12.32 -6.27
CA LEU A 354 6.84 12.68 -5.78
C LEU A 354 7.23 11.81 -4.59
N ASN A 355 8.54 11.69 -4.32
CA ASN A 355 9.05 11.22 -3.03
C ASN A 355 9.21 12.39 -2.04
N ALA A 356 9.66 12.11 -0.80
CA ALA A 356 9.69 13.10 0.28
C ALA A 356 10.59 14.30 -0.01
N GLU A 357 11.75 14.07 -0.65
CA GLU A 357 12.72 15.11 -1.02
C GLU A 357 12.36 15.81 -2.35
N GLY A 358 11.43 15.24 -3.12
CA GLY A 358 11.07 15.76 -4.44
C GLY A 358 12.20 15.64 -5.47
N ASP A 359 13.08 14.66 -5.32
CA ASP A 359 14.15 14.33 -6.28
C ASP A 359 13.85 13.07 -7.11
N ARG A 360 12.67 12.46 -6.91
CA ARG A 360 12.11 11.40 -7.74
C ARG A 360 10.67 11.75 -8.12
N LEU A 361 10.34 11.60 -9.40
CA LEU A 361 9.00 11.82 -9.94
C LEU A 361 8.58 10.58 -10.75
N ALA A 362 7.52 9.91 -10.32
CA ALA A 362 6.91 8.82 -11.08
C ALA A 362 5.66 9.34 -11.80
N VAL A 363 5.53 9.11 -13.10
CA VAL A 363 4.42 9.60 -13.94
C VAL A 363 3.85 8.47 -14.79
N GLY A 364 2.52 8.33 -14.82
CA GLY A 364 1.84 7.37 -15.66
C GLY A 364 1.74 7.83 -17.12
N VAL A 365 1.70 6.88 -18.04
CA VAL A 365 1.69 7.11 -19.49
C VAL A 365 0.62 6.24 -20.15
N ASP A 366 -0.11 6.79 -21.12
CA ASP A 366 -1.06 6.10 -22.02
C ASP A 366 -2.18 5.30 -21.31
N TYR A 367 -3.04 5.95 -20.49
CA TYR A 367 -4.02 5.29 -19.60
C TYR A 367 -5.48 5.24 -20.08
N ASP A 368 -5.90 6.06 -21.05
CA ASP A 368 -7.34 6.28 -21.33
C ASP A 368 -8.05 5.20 -22.17
N VAL A 369 -7.42 4.04 -22.34
CA VAL A 369 -7.95 2.85 -23.00
C VAL A 369 -7.44 1.63 -22.21
N PRO A 370 -8.06 0.44 -22.30
CA PRO A 370 -7.55 -0.78 -21.66
C PRO A 370 -6.22 -1.22 -22.31
N THR A 371 -5.19 -0.41 -22.12
CA THR A 371 -3.82 -0.60 -22.56
C THR A 371 -3.02 -1.16 -21.40
N LYS A 372 -1.81 -1.60 -21.72
CA LYS A 372 -0.86 -2.07 -20.72
C LYS A 372 -0.25 -0.95 -19.90
N GLY A 373 -0.52 0.32 -20.22
CA GLY A 373 0.04 1.52 -19.60
C GLY A 373 1.58 1.50 -19.46
N LYS A 374 2.17 2.60 -19.00
CA LYS A 374 3.56 2.59 -18.50
C LYS A 374 3.68 3.54 -17.32
N VAL A 375 4.71 3.35 -16.51
CA VAL A 375 5.12 4.34 -15.51
C VAL A 375 6.56 4.71 -15.75
N TYR A 376 6.84 6.01 -15.84
CA TYR A 376 8.20 6.54 -15.99
C TYR A 376 8.65 7.14 -14.67
N LEU A 377 9.85 6.80 -14.23
CA LEU A 377 10.49 7.34 -13.03
C LEU A 377 11.67 8.22 -13.44
N TYR A 378 11.52 9.52 -13.21
CA TYR A 378 12.53 10.53 -13.40
C TYR A 378 13.31 10.76 -12.10
N THR A 379 14.60 11.08 -12.24
CA THR A 379 15.51 11.27 -11.11
C THR A 379 16.23 12.60 -11.23
N ARG A 380 16.29 13.35 -10.13
CA ARG A 380 17.12 14.53 -9.99
C ARG A 380 18.40 14.18 -9.24
N THR A 381 19.53 14.46 -9.85
CA THR A 381 20.86 14.26 -9.25
C THR A 381 21.62 15.59 -9.31
N ASN A 382 22.16 16.04 -8.18
CA ASN A 382 22.90 17.31 -8.07
C ASN A 382 22.12 18.52 -8.65
N GLY A 383 20.82 18.57 -8.42
CA GLY A 383 19.94 19.64 -8.90
C GLY A 383 19.46 19.49 -10.35
N ILE A 384 19.96 18.51 -11.10
CA ILE A 384 19.62 18.31 -12.52
C ILE A 384 18.70 17.10 -12.67
N TRP A 385 17.56 17.28 -13.34
CA TRP A 385 16.65 16.19 -13.71
C TRP A 385 17.15 15.49 -14.98
N ASP A 386 17.25 14.17 -14.93
CA ASP A 386 17.41 13.35 -16.14
C ASP A 386 16.04 13.17 -16.81
N THR A 387 15.75 14.03 -17.78
CA THR A 387 14.48 14.01 -18.55
C THR A 387 14.54 13.08 -19.76
N GLU A 388 15.72 12.59 -20.14
CA GLU A 388 15.94 11.85 -21.38
C GLU A 388 15.93 10.33 -21.16
N SER A 389 16.40 9.88 -20.00
CA SER A 389 16.57 8.45 -19.69
C SER A 389 15.80 8.01 -18.43
N PRO A 390 14.47 8.23 -18.35
CA PRO A 390 13.70 7.74 -17.21
C PRO A 390 13.71 6.21 -17.14
N ILE A 391 13.63 5.69 -15.92
CA ILE A 391 13.40 4.25 -15.70
C ILE A 391 11.95 3.96 -16.11
N LYS A 392 11.75 2.95 -16.96
CA LYS A 392 10.43 2.59 -17.49
C LYS A 392 9.94 1.32 -16.82
N PHE A 393 8.75 1.39 -16.25
CA PHE A 393 8.03 0.26 -15.68
C PHE A 393 6.89 -0.14 -16.61
N SER A 394 6.66 -1.44 -16.73
CA SER A 394 5.57 -2.03 -17.50
C SER A 394 4.97 -3.18 -16.70
N ALA A 395 3.73 -3.54 -17.02
CA ALA A 395 3.09 -4.66 -16.38
C ALA A 395 3.89 -5.96 -16.60
N PRO A 396 4.09 -6.79 -15.55
CA PRO A 396 4.90 -8.00 -15.64
C PRO A 396 4.22 -9.14 -16.43
N ALA A 397 2.88 -9.11 -16.51
CA ALA A 397 2.10 -10.14 -17.19
C ALA A 397 1.29 -9.54 -18.36
N SER A 398 0.99 -10.38 -19.35
CA SER A 398 0.41 -9.95 -20.63
C SER A 398 -1.08 -9.61 -20.57
N ASP A 399 -1.79 -10.13 -19.58
CA ASP A 399 -3.22 -9.98 -19.30
C ASP A 399 -3.57 -8.71 -18.51
N VAL A 400 -2.55 -7.98 -18.05
CA VAL A 400 -2.73 -6.80 -17.20
C VAL A 400 -3.09 -5.58 -18.05
N THR A 401 -4.15 -4.89 -17.64
CA THR A 401 -4.61 -3.63 -18.22
C THR A 401 -4.63 -2.52 -17.16
N TYR A 402 -4.71 -1.26 -17.61
CA TYR A 402 -4.80 -0.07 -16.74
C TYR A 402 -3.60 0.10 -15.79
N PHE A 403 -2.44 -0.45 -16.12
CA PHE A 403 -1.22 -0.25 -15.33
C PHE A 403 -0.87 1.24 -15.25
N GLY A 404 -0.63 1.73 -14.04
CA GLY A 404 -0.47 3.17 -13.79
C GLY A 404 -1.78 3.88 -13.45
N SER A 405 -2.85 3.16 -13.11
CA SER A 405 -4.12 3.73 -12.60
C SER A 405 -3.96 4.48 -11.29
N ALA A 406 -2.99 4.08 -10.49
CA ALA A 406 -2.56 4.75 -9.27
C ALA A 406 -1.04 4.60 -9.15
N ILE A 407 -0.36 5.64 -8.67
CA ILE A 407 1.09 5.65 -8.52
C ILE A 407 1.42 6.25 -7.16
N LYS A 408 2.27 5.58 -6.39
CA LYS A 408 2.81 6.14 -5.15
C LYS A 408 4.27 5.74 -4.95
N LEU A 409 5.12 6.74 -4.76
CA LEU A 409 6.47 6.56 -4.24
C LEU A 409 6.44 6.58 -2.72
N ASN A 410 7.32 5.80 -2.10
CA ASN A 410 7.63 5.96 -0.68
C ASN A 410 8.49 7.22 -0.45
N ASP A 411 8.67 7.61 0.81
CA ASP A 411 9.44 8.81 1.19
C ASP A 411 10.86 8.81 0.57
N VAL A 412 11.55 7.67 0.58
CA VAL A 412 12.93 7.57 0.07
C VAL A 412 12.99 7.48 -1.47
N GLY A 413 11.89 7.08 -2.13
CA GLY A 413 11.83 6.89 -3.58
C GLY A 413 12.45 5.58 -4.09
N ASN A 414 12.70 4.60 -3.21
CA ASN A 414 13.20 3.26 -3.56
C ASN A 414 12.09 2.19 -3.61
N ARG A 415 10.83 2.57 -3.37
CA ARG A 415 9.65 1.74 -3.63
C ARG A 415 8.65 2.49 -4.47
N LEU A 416 8.00 1.76 -5.37
CA LEU A 416 6.99 2.26 -6.27
C LEU A 416 5.79 1.32 -6.25
N VAL A 417 4.64 1.86 -5.85
CA VAL A 417 3.35 1.16 -5.92
C VAL A 417 2.64 1.59 -7.18
N VAL A 418 2.17 0.63 -7.97
CA VAL A 418 1.47 0.85 -9.24
C VAL A 418 0.16 0.07 -9.24
N GLY A 419 -0.95 0.79 -9.34
CA GLY A 419 -2.26 0.19 -9.56
C GLY A 419 -2.44 -0.32 -11.00
N ALA A 420 -3.25 -1.37 -11.14
CA ALA A 420 -3.73 -1.92 -12.39
C ALA A 420 -5.13 -2.51 -12.18
N ALA A 421 -5.79 -2.97 -13.25
CA ALA A 421 -7.11 -3.60 -13.11
C ALA A 421 -7.05 -4.82 -12.17
N SER A 422 -7.85 -4.78 -11.10
CA SER A 422 -8.01 -5.86 -10.12
C SER A 422 -6.74 -6.28 -9.36
N ARG A 423 -5.67 -5.48 -9.42
CA ARG A 423 -4.39 -5.78 -8.75
C ARG A 423 -3.52 -4.53 -8.54
N VAL A 424 -2.55 -4.64 -7.64
CA VAL A 424 -1.52 -3.64 -7.37
C VAL A 424 -0.16 -4.31 -7.40
N TYR A 425 0.82 -3.63 -7.99
CA TYR A 425 2.22 -4.04 -8.02
C TYR A 425 3.06 -3.16 -7.10
N VAL A 426 3.98 -3.76 -6.34
CA VAL A 426 4.96 -3.04 -5.54
C VAL A 426 6.36 -3.43 -6.02
N TYR A 427 7.02 -2.45 -6.62
CA TYR A 427 8.41 -2.52 -7.04
C TYR A 427 9.30 -2.01 -5.93
N THR A 428 10.45 -2.66 -5.76
CA THR A 428 11.46 -2.35 -4.76
C THR A 428 12.81 -2.25 -5.44
N CYS A 429 13.55 -1.18 -5.11
CA CYS A 429 14.91 -0.96 -5.56
C CYS A 429 15.88 -1.36 -4.44
N LEU A 430 16.70 -2.37 -4.70
CA LEU A 430 17.79 -2.80 -3.82
C LEU A 430 19.10 -2.69 -4.59
N ASN A 431 20.11 -2.05 -4.00
CA ASN A 431 21.42 -1.82 -4.64
C ASN A 431 21.31 -1.23 -6.07
N ASN A 432 20.46 -0.21 -6.22
CA ASN A 432 20.16 0.45 -7.50
C ASN A 432 19.55 -0.46 -8.58
N LYS A 433 19.01 -1.63 -8.20
CA LYS A 433 18.31 -2.54 -9.10
C LYS A 433 16.86 -2.72 -8.65
N TRP A 434 15.94 -2.39 -9.55
CA TRP A 434 14.51 -2.64 -9.37
C TRP A 434 14.18 -4.11 -9.69
N ASN A 435 13.29 -4.71 -8.90
CA ASN A 435 12.75 -6.06 -9.13
C ASN A 435 11.69 -6.10 -10.25
N MET A 436 12.03 -5.61 -11.44
CA MET A 436 11.08 -5.44 -12.55
C MET A 436 10.37 -6.73 -12.98
N GLU A 437 11.06 -7.86 -12.90
CA GLU A 437 10.56 -9.17 -13.36
C GLU A 437 9.64 -9.84 -12.34
N THR A 438 9.87 -9.59 -11.04
CA THR A 438 9.16 -10.23 -9.93
C THR A 438 8.74 -9.19 -8.89
N PRO A 439 7.89 -8.21 -9.28
CA PRO A 439 7.30 -7.30 -8.33
C PRO A 439 6.39 -8.06 -7.37
N ILE A 440 6.18 -7.45 -6.21
CA ILE A 440 5.15 -7.88 -5.28
C ILE A 440 3.79 -7.63 -5.92
N GLU A 441 3.00 -8.67 -6.16
CA GLU A 441 1.61 -8.55 -6.62
C GLU A 441 0.64 -8.65 -5.43
N ILE A 442 -0.34 -7.74 -5.41
CA ILE A 442 -1.45 -7.73 -4.47
C ILE A 442 -2.74 -7.81 -5.29
N LEU A 443 -3.52 -8.83 -5.01
CA LEU A 443 -4.74 -9.16 -5.72
C LEU A 443 -5.96 -8.59 -5.00
N ASP A 444 -6.96 -8.14 -5.77
CA ASP A 444 -8.25 -7.71 -5.21
C ASP A 444 -8.88 -8.82 -4.34
N PRO A 445 -9.10 -8.57 -3.04
CA PRO A 445 -9.64 -9.56 -2.11
C PRO A 445 -11.12 -9.84 -2.32
N SER A 446 -11.87 -8.98 -3.01
CA SER A 446 -13.34 -9.09 -3.13
C SER A 446 -13.81 -10.31 -3.94
N GLY A 447 -12.92 -10.96 -4.70
CA GLY A 447 -13.27 -12.17 -5.45
C GLY A 447 -14.22 -11.93 -6.64
N SER A 448 -14.57 -10.69 -6.97
CA SER A 448 -15.43 -10.31 -8.10
C SER A 448 -14.73 -10.49 -9.45
N SER A 449 -14.34 -11.73 -9.78
CA SER A 449 -13.64 -12.08 -11.02
C SER A 449 -14.59 -12.38 -12.20
N GLY A 450 -15.86 -11.97 -12.13
CA GLY A 450 -16.91 -12.50 -13.01
C GLY A 450 -17.67 -11.49 -13.87
N ASN A 451 -17.59 -10.19 -13.60
CA ASN A 451 -18.31 -9.20 -14.42
C ASN A 451 -17.30 -8.24 -15.06
N SER A 452 -17.10 -8.39 -16.38
CA SER A 452 -16.10 -7.66 -17.18
C SER A 452 -16.17 -6.15 -17.06
N ASP A 453 -17.34 -5.64 -16.66
CA ASP A 453 -17.63 -4.21 -16.68
C ASP A 453 -17.18 -3.50 -15.39
N ASN A 454 -16.89 -4.26 -14.31
CA ASN A 454 -16.55 -3.75 -12.97
C ASN A 454 -15.13 -4.09 -12.47
N LEU A 455 -14.25 -4.65 -13.33
CA LEU A 455 -12.89 -5.12 -12.99
C LEU A 455 -11.88 -4.00 -12.63
N ASN A 456 -12.29 -2.73 -12.74
CA ASN A 456 -11.40 -1.57 -12.65
C ASN A 456 -11.47 -0.85 -11.30
N GLY A 457 -12.22 -1.35 -10.31
CA GLY A 457 -12.39 -0.67 -9.03
C GLY A 457 -11.17 -0.72 -8.11
N PHE A 458 -10.53 -1.88 -7.99
CA PHE A 458 -9.37 -2.11 -7.12
C PHE A 458 -8.10 -1.50 -7.71
N GLY A 459 -7.31 -0.80 -6.88
CA GLY A 459 -6.06 -0.16 -7.31
C GLY A 459 -6.24 1.21 -7.98
N LYS A 460 -7.42 1.85 -7.86
CA LYS A 460 -7.64 3.21 -8.41
C LYS A 460 -6.99 4.33 -7.60
N ALA A 461 -6.80 4.12 -6.30
CA ALA A 461 -6.05 5.03 -5.45
C ALA A 461 -5.26 4.20 -4.43
N VAL A 462 -4.03 4.63 -4.17
CA VAL A 462 -3.11 3.95 -3.24
C VAL A 462 -2.42 4.96 -2.35
N SER A 463 -2.14 4.57 -1.10
CA SER A 463 -1.39 5.37 -0.15
C SER A 463 -0.45 4.50 0.67
N LEU A 464 0.74 4.99 0.94
CA LEU A 464 1.76 4.32 1.75
C LEU A 464 2.08 5.17 2.97
N ASN A 465 2.30 4.51 4.11
CA ASN A 465 2.89 5.18 5.27
C ASN A 465 4.42 5.30 5.12
N ARG A 466 5.03 6.15 5.96
CA ARG A 466 6.48 6.47 5.89
C ARG A 466 7.38 5.26 6.07
N TRP A 467 6.96 4.31 6.92
CA TRP A 467 7.76 3.13 7.25
C TRP A 467 7.46 1.90 6.37
N GLU A 468 6.60 2.06 5.37
CA GLU A 468 6.21 1.01 4.41
C GLU A 468 5.61 -0.23 5.09
N THR A 469 5.08 -0.05 6.30
CA THR A 469 4.41 -1.11 7.04
C THR A 469 2.96 -1.23 6.61
N SER A 470 2.36 -0.16 6.07
CA SER A 470 0.94 -0.09 5.73
C SER A 470 0.73 0.47 4.33
N LEU A 471 -0.04 -0.25 3.52
CA LEU A 471 -0.49 0.15 2.19
C LEU A 471 -2.03 0.17 2.17
N ALA A 472 -2.61 1.34 1.93
CA ALA A 472 -4.03 1.48 1.63
C ALA A 472 -4.25 1.36 0.12
N VAL A 473 -5.20 0.52 -0.29
CA VAL A 473 -5.61 0.32 -1.68
C VAL A 473 -7.12 0.45 -1.78
N SER A 474 -7.60 1.36 -2.63
CA SER A 474 -9.04 1.51 -2.84
C SER A 474 -9.59 0.49 -3.83
N ALA A 475 -10.88 0.19 -3.66
CA ALA A 475 -11.71 -0.64 -4.50
C ALA A 475 -13.05 0.07 -4.73
N VAL A 476 -13.06 1.10 -5.58
CA VAL A 476 -14.19 2.04 -5.69
C VAL A 476 -15.50 1.42 -6.19
N SER A 477 -15.40 0.28 -6.88
CA SER A 477 -16.56 -0.47 -7.39
C SER A 477 -16.92 -1.67 -6.52
N ALA A 478 -16.32 -1.79 -5.32
CA ALA A 478 -16.60 -2.91 -4.43
C ALA A 478 -18.05 -2.86 -3.92
N GLU A 479 -18.67 -4.04 -3.85
CA GLU A 479 -19.98 -4.21 -3.24
C GLU A 479 -19.87 -4.25 -1.70
N VAL A 480 -20.83 -3.65 -1.00
CA VAL A 480 -20.88 -3.65 0.46
C VAL A 480 -22.25 -4.17 0.88
N GLY A 481 -22.29 -5.40 1.40
CA GLY A 481 -23.57 -6.10 1.61
C GLY A 481 -24.28 -6.33 0.27
N SER A 482 -25.49 -5.81 0.13
CA SER A 482 -26.25 -5.82 -1.14
C SER A 482 -26.13 -4.52 -1.94
N VAL A 483 -25.25 -3.60 -1.55
CA VAL A 483 -25.12 -2.29 -2.18
C VAL A 483 -24.00 -2.34 -3.23
N SER A 484 -24.38 -2.18 -4.50
CA SER A 484 -23.47 -2.18 -5.65
C SER A 484 -22.65 -0.89 -5.72
N GLU A 485 -21.37 -0.98 -6.05
CA GLU A 485 -20.49 0.19 -6.28
C GLU A 485 -20.46 1.20 -5.11
N ALA A 486 -20.64 0.71 -3.89
CA ALA A 486 -20.46 1.52 -2.69
C ALA A 486 -18.98 1.89 -2.50
N GLY A 487 -18.09 0.96 -2.81
CA GLY A 487 -16.64 1.12 -2.68
C GLY A 487 -16.11 0.67 -1.32
N ALA A 488 -14.81 0.35 -1.30
CA ALA A 488 -14.11 -0.05 -0.08
C ALA A 488 -12.63 0.38 -0.15
N VAL A 489 -11.97 0.43 0.99
CA VAL A 489 -10.50 0.57 1.07
C VAL A 489 -9.92 -0.55 1.91
N TYR A 490 -8.89 -1.20 1.38
CA TYR A 490 -8.18 -2.29 2.03
C TYR A 490 -6.84 -1.80 2.55
N VAL A 491 -6.53 -2.08 3.81
CA VAL A 491 -5.22 -1.79 4.40
C VAL A 491 -4.44 -3.09 4.55
N PHE A 492 -3.30 -3.18 3.86
CA PHE A 492 -2.39 -4.31 3.90
C PHE A 492 -1.18 -3.99 4.77
N GLU A 493 -0.74 -4.97 5.55
CA GLU A 493 0.46 -4.85 6.39
C GLU A 493 1.67 -5.59 5.82
N ASN A 494 2.87 -5.13 6.22
CA ASN A 494 4.15 -5.78 5.93
C ASN A 494 4.42 -5.96 4.43
N VAL A 495 4.24 -4.89 3.65
CA VAL A 495 4.49 -4.89 2.19
C VAL A 495 5.99 -4.78 1.85
N LYS A 496 6.84 -5.34 2.71
CA LYS A 496 8.30 -5.24 2.64
C LYS A 496 8.95 -6.23 1.68
#